data_AF-X1CZC9-F1
#
_entry.id   AF-X1CZC9-F1
#
_cell.length_a   1.000
_cell.length_b   1.000
_cell.length_c   1.000
_cell.angle_alpha   90.00
_cell.angle_beta   90.00
_cell.angle_gamma   90.00
#
_symmetry.space_group_name_H-M   'P 1'
#
loop_
_entity.id
_entity.type
_entity.pdbx_description
1 polymer ?
#
loop_
_entity_poly.entity_id
_entity_poly.type
_entity_poly.pdbx_seq_one_letter_code
_entity_poly.pdbx_strand_id
1 'polypeptide(L)'
;SITPAEAKIGEVVTISAVVTNIGEVEGSYKAVLQVDGVAVATEAVTLGAGESTKVVFSVTKDVAATYQVEVDGQCGEFTVAKPVPLLPFPWWWIVVGVVVIGLLVFFLVRRRLA
;
A
#
# COMPACT_ATOMS: atom_id res chain seq x y z
N SER A 1 -10.54 -4.36 8.25
CA SER A 1 -10.12 -3.83 6.94
C SER A 1 -8.62 -3.61 6.94
N ILE A 2 -8.01 -3.65 5.76
CA ILE A 2 -6.57 -3.43 5.56
C ILE A 2 -6.41 -2.47 4.39
N THR A 3 -5.64 -1.40 4.57
CA THR A 3 -5.48 -0.36 3.54
C THR A 3 -4.08 0.27 3.60
N PRO A 4 -3.33 0.29 2.48
CA PRO A 4 -3.62 -0.39 1.22
C PRO A 4 -3.43 -1.92 1.32
N ALA A 5 -3.98 -2.68 0.36
CA ALA A 5 -3.73 -4.12 0.25
C ALA A 5 -2.33 -4.41 -0.32
N GLU A 6 -1.78 -3.48 -1.09
CA GLU A 6 -0.40 -3.49 -1.58
C GLU A 6 0.28 -2.18 -1.22
N ALA A 7 1.37 -2.26 -0.47
CA ALA A 7 2.13 -1.14 0.04
C ALA A 7 3.56 -1.20 -0.50
N LYS A 8 4.22 -0.05 -0.64
CA LYS A 8 5.65 -0.03 -0.91
C LYS A 8 6.43 -0.30 0.37
N ILE A 9 7.67 -0.75 0.22
CA ILE A 9 8.66 -0.76 1.31
C ILE A 9 8.64 0.60 2.04
N GLY A 10 8.47 0.59 3.36
CA GLY A 10 8.41 1.78 4.20
C GLY A 10 7.07 2.54 4.18
N GLU A 11 6.08 2.11 3.40
CA GLU A 11 4.73 2.68 3.40
C GLU A 11 3.92 2.16 4.59
N VAL A 12 3.02 3.01 5.12
CA VAL A 12 2.17 2.67 6.25
C VAL A 12 0.94 1.91 5.76
N VAL A 13 0.69 0.75 6.36
CA VAL A 13 -0.53 -0.04 6.20
C VAL A 13 -1.40 0.14 7.43
N THR A 14 -2.65 0.56 7.20
CA THR A 14 -3.66 0.74 8.25
C THR A 14 -4.53 -0.51 8.33
N ILE A 15 -4.60 -1.09 9.52
CA ILE A 15 -5.43 -2.26 9.81
C ILE A 15 -6.48 -1.83 10.84
N SER A 16 -7.76 -2.08 10.56
CA SER A 16 -8.83 -1.71 11.50
C SER A 16 -9.84 -2.82 11.70
N ALA A 17 -10.39 -2.91 12.90
CA ALA A 17 -11.44 -3.85 13.29
C ALA A 17 -12.49 -3.13 14.12
N VAL A 18 -13.73 -3.63 14.09
CA VAL A 18 -14.80 -3.12 14.96
C VAL A 18 -14.96 -4.06 16.12
N VAL A 19 -14.89 -3.51 17.33
CA VAL A 19 -15.14 -4.23 18.59
C VAL A 19 -16.50 -3.77 19.10
N THR A 20 -17.38 -4.74 19.39
CA THR A 20 -18.73 -4.49 19.89
C THR A 20 -18.91 -5.21 21.23
N ASN A 21 -19.33 -4.49 22.26
CA ASN A 21 -19.75 -5.10 23.52
C ASN A 21 -21.18 -5.61 23.38
N ILE A 22 -21.33 -6.94 23.30
CA ILE A 22 -22.63 -7.63 23.20
C ILE A 22 -23.27 -7.91 24.57
N GLY A 23 -22.62 -7.52 25.67
CA GLY A 23 -23.12 -7.65 27.03
C GLY A 23 -24.00 -6.47 27.46
N GLU A 24 -24.63 -6.63 28.63
CA GLU A 24 -25.50 -5.63 29.23
C GLU A 24 -24.77 -4.69 30.21
N VAL A 25 -23.47 -4.89 30.41
CA VAL A 25 -22.63 -4.13 31.35
C VAL A 25 -21.36 -3.66 30.64
N GLU A 26 -20.81 -2.55 31.11
CA GLU A 26 -19.50 -2.06 30.66
C GLU A 26 -18.41 -3.13 30.83
N GLY A 27 -17.52 -3.22 29.85
CA GLY A 27 -16.39 -4.13 29.87
C GLY A 27 -15.18 -3.58 29.15
N SER A 28 -14.00 -4.06 29.53
CA SER A 28 -12.75 -3.76 28.84
C SER A 28 -12.27 -4.98 28.03
N TYR A 29 -11.80 -4.72 26.82
CA TYR A 29 -11.26 -5.72 25.90
C TYR A 29 -9.91 -5.25 25.34
N LYS A 30 -8.98 -6.19 25.12
CA LYS A 30 -7.68 -5.92 24.53
C LYS A 30 -7.60 -6.56 23.14
N ALA A 31 -7.67 -5.74 22.10
CA ALA A 31 -7.47 -6.18 20.73
C ALA A 31 -5.97 -6.33 20.46
N VAL A 32 -5.53 -7.53 20.11
CA VAL A 32 -4.13 -7.83 19.76
C VAL A 32 -4.01 -7.99 18.26
N LEU A 33 -3.13 -7.20 17.64
CA LEU A 33 -2.76 -7.39 16.24
C LEU A 33 -1.54 -8.31 16.17
N GLN A 34 -1.68 -9.38 15.40
CA GLN A 34 -0.59 -10.27 15.04
C GLN A 34 -0.22 -10.12 13.57
N VAL A 35 1.07 -10.23 13.28
CA VAL A 35 1.61 -10.31 11.92
C VAL A 35 2.46 -11.57 11.83
N ASP A 36 2.14 -12.47 10.91
CA ASP A 36 2.76 -13.79 10.75
C ASP A 36 2.81 -14.60 12.07
N GLY A 37 1.71 -14.54 12.85
CA GLY A 37 1.59 -15.22 14.14
C GLY A 37 2.36 -14.57 15.30
N VAL A 38 2.95 -13.40 15.10
CA VAL A 38 3.66 -12.64 16.15
C VAL A 38 2.86 -11.42 16.54
N ALA A 39 2.57 -11.24 17.83
CA ALA A 39 1.93 -10.04 18.34
C ALA A 39 2.82 -8.80 18.13
N VAL A 40 2.33 -7.81 17.38
CA VAL A 40 3.07 -6.58 17.05
C VAL A 40 2.48 -5.33 17.70
N ALA A 41 1.19 -5.33 18.02
CA ALA A 41 0.51 -4.21 18.67
C ALA A 41 -0.66 -4.68 19.51
N THR A 42 -1.09 -3.86 20.47
CA THR A 42 -2.25 -4.12 21.31
C THR A 42 -2.95 -2.82 21.64
N GLU A 43 -4.27 -2.80 21.50
CA GLU A 43 -5.12 -1.67 21.84
C GLU A 43 -6.16 -2.10 22.86
N ALA A 44 -6.29 -1.34 23.95
CA ALA A 44 -7.28 -1.59 24.99
C ALA A 44 -8.47 -0.66 24.81
N VAL A 45 -9.67 -1.23 24.74
CA VAL A 45 -10.93 -0.49 24.62
C VAL A 45 -11.81 -0.80 25.82
N THR A 46 -12.51 0.21 26.33
CA THR A 46 -13.58 0.04 27.31
C THR A 46 -14.86 0.52 26.67
N LEU A 47 -15.89 -0.32 26.70
CA LEU A 47 -17.13 -0.12 25.99
C LEU A 47 -18.30 -0.35 26.93
N GLY A 48 -19.25 0.59 26.91
CA GLY A 48 -20.54 0.41 27.56
C GLY A 48 -21.37 -0.72 26.94
N ALA A 49 -22.49 -1.02 27.56
CA ALA A 49 -23.43 -2.03 27.06
C ALA A 49 -23.93 -1.69 25.64
N GLY A 50 -23.78 -2.62 24.69
CA GLY A 50 -24.18 -2.43 23.29
C GLY A 50 -23.28 -1.48 22.48
N GLU A 51 -22.26 -0.88 23.08
CA GLU A 51 -21.40 0.08 22.40
C GLU A 51 -20.45 -0.64 21.42
N SER A 52 -20.11 0.05 20.32
CA SER A 52 -19.11 -0.42 19.36
C SER A 52 -18.09 0.67 19.09
N THR A 53 -16.83 0.28 18.98
CA THR A 53 -15.75 1.18 18.55
C THR A 53 -14.87 0.53 17.50
N LYS A 54 -14.19 1.37 16.72
CA LYS A 54 -13.22 0.92 15.73
C LYS A 54 -11.82 1.03 16.32
N VAL A 55 -11.12 -0.09 16.42
CA VAL A 55 -9.68 -0.13 16.71
C VAL A 55 -8.88 0.00 15.42
N VAL A 56 -7.79 0.76 15.47
CA VAL A 56 -6.95 1.05 14.31
C VAL A 56 -5.48 0.84 14.68
N PHE A 57 -4.77 0.09 13.85
CA PHE A 57 -3.35 -0.19 13.98
C PHE A 57 -2.63 0.30 12.73
N SER A 58 -1.39 0.76 12.90
CA SER A 58 -0.50 1.14 11.80
C SER A 58 0.70 0.21 11.79
N VAL A 59 0.99 -0.38 10.63
CA VAL A 59 2.12 -1.29 10.42
C VAL A 59 2.96 -0.78 9.26
N THR A 60 4.28 -0.81 9.43
CA THR A 60 5.24 -0.53 8.37
C THR A 60 6.21 -1.70 8.27
N LYS A 61 6.59 -2.06 7.04
CA LYS A 61 7.49 -3.18 6.75
C LYS A 61 8.51 -2.75 5.71
N ASP A 62 9.75 -3.18 5.93
CA ASP A 62 10.88 -2.81 5.07
C ASP A 62 11.30 -3.93 4.11
N VAL A 63 10.69 -5.11 4.26
CA VAL A 63 10.98 -6.29 3.44
C VAL A 63 9.79 -6.57 2.54
N ALA A 64 10.06 -6.69 1.25
CA ALA A 64 9.05 -7.07 0.27
C ALA A 64 8.63 -8.53 0.48
N ALA A 65 7.39 -8.73 0.88
CA ALA A 65 6.76 -10.01 1.17
C ALA A 65 5.24 -9.83 1.31
N THR A 66 4.50 -10.93 1.31
CA THR A 66 3.11 -10.95 1.78
C THR A 66 3.09 -11.28 3.26
N TYR A 67 2.35 -10.48 4.03
CA TYR A 67 2.25 -10.61 5.48
C TYR A 67 0.82 -11.01 5.85
N GLN A 68 0.67 -12.06 6.64
CA GLN A 68 -0.62 -12.42 7.22
C GLN A 68 -0.87 -11.58 8.45
N VAL A 69 -2.09 -11.06 8.58
CA VAL A 69 -2.52 -10.29 9.74
C VAL A 69 -3.69 -10.99 10.41
N GLU A 70 -3.69 -10.96 11.74
CA GLU A 70 -4.76 -11.53 12.54
C GLU A 70 -5.13 -10.59 13.68
N VAL A 71 -6.44 -10.38 13.87
CA VAL A 71 -7.00 -9.73 15.05
C VAL A 71 -8.12 -10.62 15.57
N ASP A 72 -7.93 -11.22 16.74
CA ASP A 72 -8.95 -12.08 17.40
C ASP A 72 -9.52 -13.18 16.49
N GLY A 73 -8.64 -13.91 15.78
CA GLY A 73 -9.03 -14.96 14.83
C GLY A 73 -9.56 -14.46 13.48
N GLN A 74 -9.74 -13.15 13.28
CA GLN A 74 -10.03 -12.59 11.96
C GLN A 74 -8.73 -12.41 11.18
N CYS A 75 -8.59 -13.17 10.10
CA CYS A 75 -7.41 -13.14 9.26
C CYS A 75 -7.58 -12.22 8.04
N GLY A 76 -6.47 -11.65 7.60
CA GLY A 76 -6.33 -11.00 6.31
C GLY A 76 -4.87 -10.96 5.90
N GLU A 77 -4.56 -10.26 4.82
CA GLU A 77 -3.18 -10.12 4.36
C GLU A 77 -2.96 -8.78 3.66
N PHE A 78 -1.70 -8.35 3.62
CA PHE A 78 -1.25 -7.29 2.74
C PHE A 78 0.11 -7.66 2.13
N THR A 79 0.38 -7.10 0.95
CA THR A 79 1.64 -7.31 0.24
C THR A 79 2.50 -6.06 0.29
N VAL A 80 3.79 -6.24 0.52
CA VAL A 80 4.80 -5.18 0.44
C VAL A 80 5.63 -5.40 -0.81
N ALA A 81 5.61 -4.44 -1.72
CA ALA A 81 6.32 -4.49 -2.99
C ALA A 81 7.53 -3.55 -3.01
N LYS A 82 8.53 -3.93 -3.82
CA LYS A 82 9.62 -3.02 -4.15
C LYS A 82 9.09 -1.89 -5.03
N PRO A 83 9.63 -0.67 -4.90
CA PRO A 83 9.32 0.40 -5.86
C PRO A 83 9.70 -0.06 -7.27
N VAL A 84 8.79 0.13 -8.23
CA VAL A 84 9.07 -0.13 -9.64
C VAL A 84 10.18 0.84 -10.07
N PRO A 85 11.34 0.34 -10.56
CA PRO A 85 12.38 1.23 -11.05
C PRO A 85 11.84 2.01 -12.25
N LEU A 86 11.91 3.34 -12.19
CA LEU A 86 11.68 4.18 -13.35
C LEU A 86 12.79 3.89 -14.34
N LEU A 87 12.47 3.23 -15.45
CA LEU A 87 13.45 2.98 -16.50
C LEU A 87 14.02 4.34 -16.95
N PRO A 88 15.35 4.51 -17.03
CA PRO A 88 15.91 5.68 -17.67
C PRO A 88 15.48 5.62 -19.13
N PHE A 89 14.63 6.56 -19.56
CA PHE A 89 14.33 6.70 -20.98
C PHE A 89 15.67 6.77 -21.73
N PRO A 90 15.97 5.80 -22.63
CA PRO A 90 17.26 5.81 -23.30
C PRO A 90 17.41 7.12 -24.09
N TRP A 91 18.50 7.85 -23.86
CA TRP A 91 18.86 9.08 -24.60
C TRP A 91 18.85 8.87 -26.11
N TRP A 92 19.00 7.61 -26.54
CA TRP A 92 18.92 7.19 -27.92
C TRP A 92 17.53 7.51 -28.53
N TRP A 93 16.44 7.47 -27.77
CA TRP A 93 15.13 7.91 -28.25
C TRP A 93 15.07 9.42 -28.54
N ILE A 94 15.78 10.23 -27.75
CA ILE A 94 15.94 11.66 -28.03
C ILE A 94 16.73 11.84 -29.33
N VAL A 95 17.84 11.09 -29.49
CA VAL A 95 18.67 11.12 -30.72
C VAL A 95 17.87 10.66 -31.95
N VAL A 96 17.11 9.56 -31.86
CA VAL A 96 16.24 9.06 -32.94
C VAL A 96 15.18 10.11 -33.29
N GLY A 97 14.56 10.75 -32.30
CA GLY A 97 13.61 11.84 -32.54
C GLY A 97 14.22 13.01 -33.31
N VAL A 98 15.40 13.48 -32.90
CA VAL A 98 16.11 14.59 -33.58
C VAL A 98 16.51 14.20 -35.00
N VAL A 99 17.02 12.98 -35.21
CA VAL A 99 17.40 12.48 -36.55
C VAL A 99 16.20 12.38 -37.48
N VAL A 100 15.06 11.84 -37.00
CA VAL A 100 13.83 11.74 -37.80
C VAL A 100 13.29 13.13 -38.16
N ILE A 101 13.28 14.08 -37.22
CA ILE A 101 12.86 15.45 -37.50
C ILE A 101 13.81 16.11 -38.51
N GLY A 102 15.13 15.95 -38.34
CA GLY A 102 16.12 16.48 -39.26
C GLY A 102 15.97 15.93 -40.69
N LEU A 103 15.75 14.62 -40.82
CA LEU A 103 15.49 13.97 -42.12
C LEU A 103 14.17 14.45 -42.74
N LEU A 104 13.09 14.58 -41.95
CA LEU A 104 11.82 15.13 -42.46
C LEU A 104 12.00 16.57 -42.97
N VAL A 105 12.68 17.44 -42.22
CA VAL A 105 12.97 18.81 -42.65
C VAL A 105 13.82 18.82 -43.92
N PHE A 106 14.87 18.00 -43.96
CA PHE A 106 15.73 17.86 -45.15
C PHE A 106 14.93 17.44 -46.39
N PHE A 107 14.08 16.43 -46.27
CA PHE A 107 13.22 15.97 -47.37
C PHE A 107 12.18 17.02 -47.79
N LEU A 108 11.58 17.75 -46.83
CA LEU A 108 10.63 18.82 -47.12
C LEU A 108 11.28 20.01 -47.85
N VAL A 109 12.49 20.40 -47.44
CA VAL A 109 13.27 21.46 -48.12
C VAL A 109 13.68 21.02 -49.52
N ARG A 110 14.19 19.80 -49.66
CA ARG A 110 14.59 19.25 -50.97
C ARG A 110 13.40 19.15 -51.94
N ARG A 111 12.21 18.82 -51.45
CA ARG A 111 10.98 18.75 -52.27
C ARG A 111 10.47 20.13 -52.70
N ARG A 112 10.82 21.22 -52.00
CA ARG A 112 10.49 22.60 -52.41
C ARG A 112 11.50 23.19 -53.41
N LEU A 113 12.71 22.65 -53.47
CA LEU A 113 13.80 23.12 -54.32
C LEU A 113 13.91 22.36 -55.67
N ALA A 114 13.04 21.38 -55.90
CA ALA A 114 12.90 20.63 -57.15
C ALA A 114 11.55 20.96 -57.79
#